data_AF-A0A2A4IA40-F1
#
_entry.id   AF-A0A2A4IA40-F1
#
_cell.length_a   1.000
_cell.length_b   1.000
_cell.length_c   1.000
_cell.angle_alpha   90.00
_cell.angle_beta   90.00
_cell.angle_gamma   90.00
#
_symmetry.space_group_name_H-M   'P 1'
#
loop_
_entity.id
_entity.type
_entity.pdbx_description
1 polymer ?
#
loop_
_entity_poly.entity_id
_entity_poly.type
_entity_poly.pdbx_seq_one_letter_code
_entity_poly.pdbx_strand_id
1 'polypeptide(L)'
;MRPPITIQPGAATRAGVPGGDPDAHLASIPACGALGMCVVADGDHALALALDPRLPATRTAGGGIDPGAALLLADQATANGIFATMPAPSPMMTLQLRVDWIAAPRTGTLVCAVADVVRDGDLALVRGILRDDDGLSATVTARYLVGAMPGGFRDVPFGDGTTPPSDAASFDAWLDIQDGGEALTIVPRPDHVGARLLPAFHGGVVSALIEHAGRRHLAPGFRALDTDVRFLAPARADLPLHASVQPRRSGRRAATIDITAYQDDPARPVAVGRLTAISDAPATVTAYRLAQA
;
A
#
# COMPACT_ATOMS: atom_id res chain seq x y z
N MET A 1 17.17 1.07 23.06
CA MET A 1 17.07 1.20 21.59
C MET A 1 16.92 -0.18 21.00
N ARG A 2 15.92 -0.41 20.15
CA ARG A 2 15.91 -1.63 19.32
C ARG A 2 17.05 -1.52 18.30
N PRO A 3 17.65 -2.65 17.87
CA PRO A 3 18.68 -2.61 16.83
C PRO A 3 18.12 -1.99 15.55
N PRO A 4 18.96 -1.34 14.72
CA PRO A 4 18.56 -0.81 13.42
C PRO A 4 17.99 -1.93 12.54
N ILE A 5 17.03 -1.55 11.68
CA ILE A 5 16.42 -2.44 10.70
C ILE A 5 17.53 -2.96 9.80
N THR A 6 17.69 -4.29 9.74
CA THR A 6 18.69 -4.93 8.88
C THR A 6 17.97 -5.55 7.69
N ILE A 7 18.24 -5.02 6.50
CA ILE A 7 17.84 -5.66 5.25
C ILE A 7 18.71 -6.92 5.11
N GLN A 8 18.09 -8.09 5.24
CA GLN A 8 18.75 -9.37 4.96
C GLN A 8 18.21 -9.88 3.62
N PRO A 9 19.07 -10.06 2.60
CA PRO A 9 18.64 -10.66 1.35
C PRO A 9 18.22 -12.12 1.57
N GLY A 10 17.08 -12.52 1.02
CA GLY A 10 16.67 -13.92 0.95
C GLY A 10 16.05 -14.43 2.25
N ALA A 11 14.73 -14.27 2.37
CA ALA A 11 13.98 -15.05 3.34
C ALA A 11 13.98 -16.54 2.99
N ALA A 12 13.87 -17.40 4.00
CA ALA A 12 13.69 -18.83 3.80
C ALA A 12 12.54 -19.11 2.82
N THR A 13 12.70 -20.13 1.99
CA THR A 13 11.69 -20.51 1.00
C THR A 13 10.35 -20.82 1.68
N ARG A 14 9.24 -20.44 1.05
CA ARG A 14 7.88 -20.63 1.59
C ARG A 14 6.94 -21.22 0.56
N ALA A 15 6.31 -22.35 0.88
CA ALA A 15 5.46 -23.09 -0.05
C ALA A 15 4.27 -22.28 -0.58
N GLY A 16 3.71 -21.38 0.24
CA GLY A 16 2.60 -20.52 -0.18
C GLY A 16 3.00 -19.31 -1.01
N VAL A 17 4.30 -19.04 -1.19
CA VAL A 17 4.80 -17.96 -2.05
C VAL A 17 4.96 -18.49 -3.49
N PRO A 18 4.42 -17.81 -4.51
CA PRO A 18 4.66 -18.19 -5.91
C PRO A 18 6.15 -18.32 -6.22
N GLY A 19 6.58 -19.50 -6.68
CA GLY A 19 7.99 -19.81 -6.96
C GLY A 19 8.86 -20.09 -5.73
N GLY A 20 8.32 -19.99 -4.51
CA GLY A 20 8.99 -20.34 -3.26
C GLY A 20 9.99 -19.31 -2.73
N ASP A 21 10.47 -18.38 -3.54
CA ASP A 21 11.39 -17.30 -3.17
C ASP A 21 10.60 -15.97 -2.99
N PRO A 22 10.51 -15.43 -1.76
CA PRO A 22 9.81 -14.18 -1.49
C PRO A 22 10.34 -12.95 -2.21
N ASP A 23 11.66 -12.78 -2.35
CA ASP A 23 12.24 -11.60 -2.99
C ASP A 23 12.05 -11.68 -4.51
N ALA A 24 12.24 -12.87 -5.10
CA ALA A 24 11.94 -13.10 -6.51
C ALA A 24 10.45 -12.87 -6.82
N HIS A 25 9.56 -13.30 -5.91
CA HIS A 25 8.13 -13.06 -6.05
C HIS A 25 7.80 -11.56 -6.02
N LEU A 26 8.34 -10.79 -5.08
CA LEU A 26 8.17 -9.33 -5.03
C LEU A 26 8.66 -8.67 -6.31
N ALA A 27 9.84 -9.04 -6.80
CA ALA A 27 10.37 -8.50 -8.04
C ALA A 27 9.52 -8.86 -9.28
N SER A 28 8.78 -9.98 -9.23
CA SER A 28 7.86 -10.39 -10.31
C SER A 28 6.56 -9.56 -10.38
N ILE A 29 6.15 -8.98 -9.24
CA ILE A 29 4.99 -8.08 -9.14
C ILE A 29 5.45 -6.69 -9.59
N PRO A 30 4.93 -6.14 -10.72
CA PRO A 30 5.51 -4.95 -11.32
C PRO A 30 5.63 -3.75 -10.39
N ALA A 31 4.58 -3.43 -9.62
CA ALA A 31 4.61 -2.32 -8.67
C ALA A 31 5.61 -2.52 -7.53
N CYS A 32 5.80 -3.76 -7.07
CA CYS A 32 6.77 -4.07 -6.00
C CYS A 32 8.21 -3.98 -6.51
N GLY A 33 8.48 -4.55 -7.69
CA GLY A 33 9.80 -4.46 -8.33
C GLY A 33 10.22 -3.01 -8.61
N ALA A 34 9.28 -2.19 -9.12
CA ALA A 34 9.53 -0.77 -9.40
C ALA A 34 9.89 0.05 -8.14
N LEU A 35 9.34 -0.32 -6.97
CA LEU A 35 9.63 0.34 -5.70
C LEU A 35 10.74 -0.35 -4.89
N GLY A 36 11.45 -1.31 -5.50
CA GLY A 36 12.57 -2.01 -4.88
C GLY A 36 12.19 -2.73 -3.59
N MET A 37 10.96 -3.25 -3.52
CA MET A 37 10.50 -3.93 -2.31
C MET A 37 11.29 -5.21 -2.06
N CYS A 38 11.65 -5.43 -0.79
CA CYS A 38 12.38 -6.61 -0.37
C CYS A 38 11.86 -7.13 0.97
N VAL A 39 12.12 -8.40 1.26
CA VAL A 39 11.91 -8.99 2.57
C VAL A 39 13.01 -8.56 3.52
N VAL A 40 12.66 -8.25 4.77
CA VAL A 40 13.60 -7.86 5.80
C VAL A 40 13.33 -8.58 7.11
N ALA A 41 14.36 -8.68 7.95
CA ALA A 41 14.21 -9.14 9.32
C ALA A 41 13.79 -7.96 10.22
N ASP A 42 12.76 -8.17 11.05
CA ASP A 42 12.26 -7.14 11.97
C ASP A 42 12.04 -7.71 13.38
N GLY A 43 13.14 -7.94 14.10
CA GLY A 43 13.13 -8.34 15.50
C GLY A 43 12.22 -9.55 15.77
N ASP A 44 11.08 -9.29 16.42
CA ASP A 44 10.11 -10.31 16.83
C ASP A 44 9.14 -10.74 15.71
N HIS A 45 9.13 -10.05 14.56
CA HIS A 45 8.18 -10.30 13.48
C HIS A 45 8.80 -11.24 12.44
N ALA A 46 8.15 -12.38 12.23
CA ALA A 46 8.61 -13.43 11.31
C ALA A 46 8.48 -13.06 9.82
N LEU A 47 7.85 -11.93 9.51
CA LEU A 47 7.67 -11.44 8.16
C LEU A 47 7.53 -9.92 8.15
N ALA A 48 8.42 -9.26 7.42
CA ALA A 48 8.37 -7.83 7.19
C ALA A 48 8.89 -7.50 5.79
N LEU A 49 8.32 -6.48 5.16
CA LEU A 49 8.78 -5.94 3.89
C LEU A 49 9.28 -4.51 4.07
N ALA A 50 10.25 -4.11 3.25
CA ALA A 50 10.75 -2.74 3.20
C ALA A 50 10.65 -2.15 1.78
N LEU A 51 10.50 -0.83 1.71
CA LEU A 51 10.80 -0.05 0.50
C LEU A 51 12.32 0.15 0.39
N ASP A 52 12.87 0.23 -0.82
CA ASP A 52 14.28 0.64 -0.99
C ASP A 52 14.41 2.15 -0.67
N PRO A 53 15.10 2.53 0.42
CA PRO A 53 15.16 3.92 0.84
C PRO A 53 15.94 4.81 -0.14
N ARG A 54 16.71 4.23 -1.07
CA ARG A 54 17.55 4.95 -2.03
C ARG A 54 16.79 5.34 -3.28
N LEU A 55 15.60 4.77 -3.51
CA LEU A 55 14.81 5.04 -4.71
C LEU A 55 13.99 6.33 -4.51
N PRO A 56 14.17 7.37 -5.35
CA PRO A 56 13.33 8.55 -5.28
C PRO A 56 11.86 8.22 -5.54
N ALA A 57 11.58 7.18 -6.32
CA ALA A 57 10.25 6.64 -6.55
C ALA A 57 9.50 6.22 -5.27
N THR A 58 10.13 6.11 -4.09
CA THR A 58 9.44 5.82 -2.82
C THR A 58 9.26 7.07 -1.94
N ARG A 59 9.61 8.24 -2.46
CA ARG A 59 9.74 9.49 -1.71
C ARG A 59 8.84 10.57 -2.27
N THR A 60 8.39 11.45 -1.38
CA THR A 60 7.86 12.76 -1.77
C THR A 60 8.95 13.58 -2.48
N ALA A 61 8.56 14.60 -3.24
CA ALA A 61 9.52 15.56 -3.81
C ALA A 61 10.40 16.26 -2.74
N GLY A 62 9.94 16.31 -1.48
CA GLY A 62 10.68 16.83 -0.34
C GLY A 62 11.63 15.81 0.33
N GLY A 63 11.73 14.58 -0.19
CA GLY A 63 12.64 13.54 0.30
C GLY A 63 12.12 12.69 1.45
N GLY A 64 10.99 13.04 2.07
CA GLY A 64 10.30 12.18 3.05
C GLY A 64 9.68 10.95 2.38
N ILE A 65 9.39 9.90 3.16
CA ILE A 65 8.66 8.72 2.65
C ILE A 65 7.27 9.14 2.18
N ASP A 66 6.87 8.70 0.98
CA ASP A 66 5.54 9.03 0.46
C ASP A 66 4.43 8.19 1.13
N PRO A 67 3.33 8.80 1.61
CA PRO A 67 2.20 8.06 2.21
C PRO A 67 1.54 7.05 1.25
N GLY A 68 1.50 7.36 -0.05
CA GLY A 68 1.04 6.43 -1.09
C GLY A 68 1.98 5.24 -1.26
N ALA A 69 3.31 5.46 -1.22
CA ALA A 69 4.29 4.37 -1.24
C ALA A 69 4.13 3.47 -0.01
N ALA A 70 3.86 4.06 1.15
CA ALA A 70 3.61 3.35 2.39
C ALA A 70 2.31 2.52 2.37
N LEU A 71 1.23 3.01 1.73
CA LEU A 71 0.02 2.23 1.48
C LEU A 71 0.29 1.03 0.58
N LEU A 72 1.12 1.19 -0.46
CA LEU A 72 1.51 0.10 -1.35
C LEU A 72 2.35 -0.95 -0.61
N LEU A 73 3.30 -0.52 0.21
CA LEU A 73 4.07 -1.40 1.09
C LEU A 73 3.16 -2.17 2.06
N ALA A 74 2.18 -1.49 2.66
CA ALA A 74 1.25 -2.09 3.61
C ALA A 74 0.37 -3.17 2.94
N ASP A 75 -0.18 -2.88 1.76
CA ASP A 75 -0.95 -3.85 0.96
C ASP A 75 -0.09 -5.08 0.64
N GLN A 76 1.12 -4.89 0.10
CA GLN A 76 1.96 -6.03 -0.26
C GLN A 76 2.46 -6.82 0.95
N ALA A 77 2.84 -6.15 2.05
CA ALA A 77 3.34 -6.84 3.23
C ALA A 77 2.26 -7.70 3.87
N THR A 78 1.03 -7.18 3.95
CA THR A 78 -0.09 -7.94 4.50
C THR A 78 -0.52 -9.08 3.58
N ALA A 79 -0.50 -8.90 2.27
CA ALA A 79 -0.62 -9.98 1.28
C ALA A 79 0.43 -11.09 1.48
N ASN A 80 1.71 -10.73 1.61
CA ASN A 80 2.79 -11.69 1.90
C ASN A 80 2.56 -12.45 3.21
N GLY A 81 1.97 -11.78 4.22
CA GLY A 81 1.52 -12.42 5.46
C GLY A 81 0.63 -13.62 5.22
N ILE A 82 -0.34 -13.48 4.30
CA ILE A 82 -1.26 -14.56 3.97
C ILE A 82 -0.54 -15.69 3.23
N PHE A 83 0.28 -15.36 2.22
CA PHE A 83 1.08 -16.37 1.50
C PHE A 83 1.93 -17.22 2.44
N ALA A 84 2.51 -16.62 3.47
CA ALA A 84 3.27 -17.34 4.49
C ALA A 84 2.45 -18.38 5.29
N THR A 85 1.12 -18.30 5.26
CA THR A 85 0.21 -19.27 5.93
C THR A 85 -0.33 -20.35 4.98
N MET A 86 -0.09 -20.26 3.67
CA MET A 86 -0.67 -21.18 2.70
C MET A 86 0.24 -22.38 2.44
N PRO A 87 -0.33 -23.59 2.22
CA PRO A 87 0.44 -24.77 1.83
C PRO A 87 0.88 -24.75 0.36
N ALA A 88 0.21 -23.96 -0.48
CA ALA A 88 0.52 -23.73 -1.88
C ALA A 88 0.03 -22.33 -2.29
N PRO A 89 0.59 -21.73 -3.36
CA PRO A 89 0.16 -20.41 -3.80
C PRO A 89 -1.29 -20.42 -4.25
N SER A 90 -2.06 -19.45 -3.76
CA SER A 90 -3.44 -19.21 -4.19
C SER A 90 -3.60 -17.76 -4.61
N PRO A 91 -4.38 -17.47 -5.66
CA PRO A 91 -4.75 -16.10 -5.93
C PRO A 91 -5.52 -15.49 -4.75
N MET A 92 -5.47 -14.17 -4.64
CA MET A 92 -6.27 -13.41 -3.69
C MET A 92 -6.45 -11.98 -4.19
N MET A 93 -7.45 -11.29 -3.63
CA MET A 93 -7.67 -9.87 -3.85
C MET A 93 -7.75 -9.14 -2.51
N THR A 94 -7.32 -7.89 -2.51
CA THR A 94 -7.57 -6.97 -1.40
C THR A 94 -9.04 -6.56 -1.42
N LEU A 95 -9.75 -6.75 -0.31
CA LEU A 95 -11.12 -6.25 -0.10
C LEU A 95 -11.11 -4.91 0.64
N GLN A 96 -10.17 -4.74 1.57
CA GLN A 96 -10.00 -3.52 2.33
C GLN A 96 -8.55 -3.34 2.75
N LEU A 97 -8.08 -2.10 2.75
CA LEU A 97 -6.83 -1.67 3.36
C LEU A 97 -7.08 -0.43 4.20
N ARG A 98 -6.71 -0.48 5.48
CA ARG A 98 -6.72 0.67 6.38
C ARG A 98 -5.32 0.88 6.96
N VAL A 99 -4.82 2.10 6.86
CA VAL A 99 -3.61 2.55 7.54
C VAL A 99 -3.96 3.69 8.48
N ASP A 100 -3.63 3.53 9.75
CA ASP A 100 -3.83 4.52 10.81
C ASP A 100 -2.49 5.15 11.19
N TRP A 101 -2.30 6.41 10.80
CA TRP A 101 -1.08 7.20 11.03
C TRP A 101 -0.97 7.67 12.48
N ILE A 102 0.09 7.23 13.15
CA ILE A 102 0.47 7.67 14.49
C ILE A 102 1.44 8.85 14.37
N ALA A 103 2.44 8.70 13.52
CA ALA A 103 3.37 9.74 13.10
C ALA A 103 3.53 9.69 11.57
N ALA A 104 3.75 10.86 10.97
CA ALA A 104 4.13 10.90 9.57
C ALA A 104 5.46 10.14 9.39
N PRO A 105 5.55 9.20 8.42
CA PRO A 105 6.81 8.57 8.07
C PRO A 105 7.86 9.64 7.76
N ARG A 106 9.02 9.55 8.43
CA ARG A 106 10.08 10.57 8.29
C ARG A 106 11.05 10.20 7.18
N THR A 107 12.29 9.91 7.55
CA THR A 107 13.38 9.56 6.65
C THR A 107 13.88 8.16 6.93
N GLY A 108 14.68 7.61 6.02
CA GLY A 108 15.23 6.28 6.18
C GLY A 108 14.33 5.18 5.64
N THR A 109 14.46 3.99 6.21
CA THR A 109 13.79 2.78 5.70
C THR A 109 12.42 2.64 6.31
N LEU A 110 11.37 2.55 5.48
CA LEU A 110 10.04 2.19 5.95
C LEU A 110 9.87 0.67 5.85
N VAL A 111 9.47 0.06 6.96
CA VAL A 111 9.17 -1.37 7.06
C VAL A 111 7.73 -1.58 7.46
N CYS A 112 7.04 -2.50 6.80
CA CYS A 112 5.77 -3.04 7.24
C CYS A 112 5.95 -4.47 7.74
N ALA A 113 5.82 -4.66 9.04
CA ALA A 113 5.88 -5.97 9.69
C ALA A 113 4.48 -6.54 9.89
N VAL A 114 4.30 -7.83 9.61
CA VAL A 114 3.03 -8.53 9.85
C VAL A 114 2.97 -8.99 11.30
N ALA A 115 2.01 -8.45 12.05
CA ALA A 115 1.80 -8.79 13.45
C ALA A 115 1.01 -10.10 13.61
N ASP A 116 -0.04 -10.28 12.81
CA ASP A 116 -0.85 -11.49 12.81
C ASP A 116 -1.69 -11.64 11.53
N VAL A 117 -2.01 -12.90 11.25
CA VAL A 117 -2.86 -13.32 10.15
C VAL A 117 -3.94 -14.22 10.75
N VAL A 118 -5.20 -13.88 10.52
CA VAL A 118 -6.37 -14.66 10.94
C VAL A 118 -7.16 -15.04 9.69
N ARG A 119 -7.55 -16.31 9.58
CA ARG A 119 -8.31 -16.82 8.43
C ARG A 119 -9.61 -17.48 8.87
N ASP A 120 -10.66 -17.26 8.09
CA ASP A 120 -11.94 -17.95 8.19
C ASP A 120 -12.37 -18.37 6.78
N GLY A 121 -12.09 -19.62 6.43
CA GLY A 121 -12.19 -20.11 5.05
C GLY A 121 -11.33 -19.29 4.09
N ASP A 122 -12.01 -18.68 3.11
CA ASP A 122 -11.40 -17.83 2.08
C ASP A 122 -11.18 -16.39 2.54
N LEU A 123 -11.75 -15.98 3.67
CA LEU A 123 -11.49 -14.65 4.24
C LEU A 123 -10.17 -14.67 5.01
N ALA A 124 -9.33 -13.67 4.78
CA ALA A 124 -8.15 -13.39 5.59
C ALA A 124 -8.19 -11.96 6.14
N LEU A 125 -7.91 -11.82 7.43
CA LEU A 125 -7.66 -10.55 8.11
C LEU A 125 -6.19 -10.52 8.52
N VAL A 126 -5.51 -9.43 8.19
CA VAL A 126 -4.10 -9.25 8.53
C VAL A 126 -3.93 -7.95 9.27
N ARG A 127 -3.17 -7.98 10.35
CA ARG A 127 -2.71 -6.78 11.06
C ARG A 127 -1.23 -6.60 10.84
N GLY A 128 -0.83 -5.38 10.52
CA GLY A 128 0.55 -5.00 10.30
C GLY A 128 0.93 -3.74 11.07
N ILE A 129 2.22 -3.47 11.12
CA ILE A 129 2.79 -2.30 11.79
C ILE A 129 3.83 -1.69 10.87
N LEU A 130 3.65 -0.41 10.57
CA LEU A 130 4.60 0.40 9.82
C LEU A 130 5.57 1.08 10.78
N ARG A 131 6.86 0.93 10.51
CA ARG A 131 7.94 1.54 11.28
C ARG A 131 9.00 2.14 10.37
N ASP A 132 9.48 3.31 10.75
CA ASP A 132 10.69 3.91 10.21
C ASP A 132 11.83 3.84 11.25
N ASP A 133 12.97 4.43 10.93
CA ASP A 133 14.15 4.43 11.81
C ASP A 133 13.88 5.12 13.16
N ASP A 134 12.85 5.97 13.24
CA ASP A 134 12.47 6.69 14.45
C ASP A 134 11.38 5.95 15.27
N GLY A 135 10.90 4.80 14.80
CA GLY A 135 9.98 3.93 15.51
C GLY A 135 8.62 3.77 14.82
N LEU A 136 7.54 3.80 15.62
CA LEU A 136 6.19 3.50 15.14
C LEU A 136 5.63 4.66 14.29
N SER A 137 5.36 4.38 13.01
CA SER A 137 4.74 5.35 12.10
C SER A 137 3.24 5.12 11.97
N ALA A 138 2.78 3.88 11.80
CA ALA A 138 1.37 3.56 11.63
C ALA A 138 1.00 2.11 11.99
N THR A 139 -0.29 1.84 12.14
CA THR A 139 -0.85 0.47 12.16
C THR A 139 -1.62 0.19 10.89
N VAL A 140 -1.61 -1.08 10.46
CA VAL A 140 -2.25 -1.54 9.24
C VAL A 140 -3.29 -2.60 9.59
N THR A 141 -4.46 -2.52 8.97
CA THR A 141 -5.43 -3.61 8.94
C THR A 141 -5.87 -3.83 7.51
N ALA A 142 -5.78 -5.06 7.02
CA ALA A 142 -6.17 -5.41 5.67
C ALA A 142 -7.02 -6.68 5.64
N ARG A 143 -7.96 -6.73 4.69
CA ARG A 143 -8.83 -7.88 4.46
C ARG A 143 -8.67 -8.36 3.03
N TYR A 144 -8.62 -9.68 2.87
CA TYR A 144 -8.45 -10.31 1.57
C TYR A 144 -9.46 -11.44 1.38
N LEU A 145 -9.84 -11.67 0.12
CA LEU A 145 -10.51 -12.88 -0.30
C LEU A 145 -9.51 -13.77 -1.04
N VAL A 146 -9.20 -14.92 -0.46
CA VAL A 146 -8.32 -15.95 -0.98
C VAL A 146 -9.09 -16.87 -1.93
N GLY A 147 -8.43 -17.39 -2.95
CA GLY A 147 -9.02 -18.33 -3.93
C GLY A 147 -9.86 -17.68 -5.02
N ALA A 148 -9.98 -16.36 -5.02
CA ALA A 148 -10.82 -15.63 -5.97
C ALA A 148 -10.00 -14.73 -6.92
N MET A 149 -10.39 -14.72 -8.19
CA MET A 149 -9.78 -13.95 -9.29
C MET A 149 -10.84 -13.21 -10.13
N PRO A 150 -11.48 -12.16 -9.59
CA PRO A 150 -12.46 -11.39 -10.33
C PRO A 150 -11.78 -10.70 -11.52
N GLY A 151 -12.42 -10.79 -12.69
CA GLY A 151 -11.87 -10.33 -13.97
C GLY A 151 -11.24 -11.42 -14.82
N GLY A 152 -10.97 -12.60 -14.23
CA GLY A 152 -10.41 -13.77 -14.93
C GLY A 152 -8.97 -13.58 -15.42
N PHE A 153 -8.37 -14.65 -15.93
CA PHE A 153 -7.08 -14.56 -16.62
C PHE A 153 -7.27 -13.87 -17.96
N ARG A 154 -6.37 -12.94 -18.27
CA ARG A 154 -6.34 -12.29 -19.58
C ARG A 154 -4.94 -12.38 -20.14
N ASP A 155 -4.84 -12.79 -21.41
CA ASP A 155 -3.60 -12.72 -22.18
C ASP A 155 -3.31 -11.25 -22.53
N VAL A 156 -2.80 -10.51 -21.55
CA VAL A 156 -2.22 -9.19 -21.79
C VAL A 156 -0.71 -9.34 -21.62
N PRO A 157 0.10 -9.00 -22.63
CA PRO A 157 1.53 -9.28 -22.62
C PRO A 157 2.27 -8.25 -21.77
N PHE A 158 2.06 -8.29 -20.45
CA PHE A 158 3.06 -7.78 -19.52
C PHE A 158 4.12 -8.87 -19.42
N GLY A 159 5.24 -8.69 -20.13
CA GLY A 159 6.29 -9.71 -20.35
C GLY A 159 6.64 -10.51 -19.09
N ASP A 160 7.05 -11.76 -19.27
CA ASP A 160 7.52 -12.61 -18.20
C ASP A 160 8.83 -12.06 -17.61
N GLY A 161 8.93 -12.06 -16.27
CA GLY A 161 10.15 -11.64 -15.57
C GLY A 161 9.95 -10.64 -14.44
N THR A 162 11.07 -10.13 -13.96
CA THR A 162 11.14 -9.15 -12.88
C THR A 162 11.04 -7.73 -13.42
N THR A 163 10.40 -6.84 -12.67
CA THR A 163 10.43 -5.41 -12.98
C THR A 163 11.63 -4.76 -12.29
N PRO A 164 12.50 -4.05 -13.02
CA PRO A 164 13.61 -3.32 -12.41
C PRO A 164 13.09 -2.15 -11.56
N PRO A 165 13.87 -1.68 -10.57
CA PRO A 165 13.56 -0.46 -9.84
C PRO A 165 13.34 0.74 -10.76
N SER A 166 12.37 1.59 -10.41
CA SER A 166 12.04 2.79 -11.17
C SER A 166 13.12 3.87 -11.05
N ASP A 167 13.32 4.61 -12.13
CA ASP A 167 14.17 5.79 -12.23
C ASP A 167 13.41 7.11 -11.98
N ALA A 168 12.11 7.05 -11.64
CA ALA A 168 11.29 8.22 -11.36
C ALA A 168 11.87 9.05 -10.20
N ALA A 169 11.84 10.38 -10.37
CA ALA A 169 12.44 11.32 -9.42
C ALA A 169 11.67 11.49 -8.10
N SER A 170 10.43 11.01 -8.03
CA SER A 170 9.58 10.99 -6.83
C SER A 170 8.48 9.93 -7.00
N PHE A 171 7.78 9.60 -5.92
CA PHE A 171 6.60 8.74 -5.98
C PHE A 171 5.46 9.38 -6.81
N ASP A 172 5.27 10.70 -6.74
CA ASP A 172 4.32 11.44 -7.60
C ASP A 172 4.66 11.26 -9.10
N ALA A 173 5.95 11.38 -9.46
CA ALA A 173 6.41 11.20 -10.83
C ALA A 173 6.29 9.72 -11.27
N TRP A 174 6.44 8.79 -10.33
CA TRP A 174 6.18 7.38 -10.59
C TRP A 174 4.70 7.08 -10.78
N LEU A 175 3.79 7.69 -10.01
CA LEU A 175 2.37 7.52 -10.29
C LEU A 175 1.94 8.24 -11.57
N ASP A 176 2.65 9.30 -11.97
CA ASP A 176 2.32 10.16 -13.11
C ASP A 176 0.89 10.71 -13.02
N ILE A 177 0.57 11.24 -11.82
CA ILE A 177 -0.77 11.77 -11.55
C ILE A 177 -1.01 13.02 -12.39
N GLN A 178 -2.08 12.98 -13.16
CA GLN A 178 -2.62 14.11 -13.89
C GLN A 178 -3.74 14.75 -13.07
N ASP A 179 -3.66 16.07 -12.93
CA ASP A 179 -4.63 16.87 -12.20
C ASP A 179 -5.63 17.53 -13.15
N GLY A 180 -6.84 16.97 -13.22
CA GLY A 180 -7.94 17.51 -14.04
C GLY A 180 -8.80 18.55 -13.32
N GLY A 181 -8.41 19.00 -12.12
CA GLY A 181 -9.22 19.89 -11.27
C GLY A 181 -10.29 19.14 -10.48
N GLU A 182 -11.23 18.47 -11.14
CA GLU A 182 -12.32 17.72 -10.48
C GLU A 182 -11.88 16.36 -9.93
N ALA A 183 -10.92 15.73 -10.61
CA ALA A 183 -10.38 14.43 -10.24
C ALA A 183 -8.88 14.37 -10.53
N LEU A 184 -8.18 13.56 -9.74
CA LEU A 184 -6.84 13.09 -10.08
C LEU A 184 -6.97 11.86 -10.97
N THR A 185 -6.08 11.73 -11.95
CA THR A 185 -6.09 10.65 -12.93
C THR A 185 -4.72 10.00 -13.03
N ILE A 186 -4.67 8.69 -13.10
CA ILE A 186 -3.48 7.92 -13.49
C ILE A 186 -3.78 7.20 -14.80
N VAL A 187 -2.90 7.38 -15.78
CA VAL A 187 -2.87 6.55 -16.99
C VAL A 187 -2.04 5.30 -16.66
N PRO A 188 -2.55 4.08 -16.91
CA PRO A 188 -1.85 2.87 -16.51
C PRO A 188 -0.50 2.74 -17.20
N ARG A 189 0.52 2.41 -16.41
CA ARG A 189 1.84 1.99 -16.90
C ARG A 189 2.12 0.53 -16.49
N PRO A 190 3.03 -0.17 -17.18
CA PRO A 190 3.35 -1.57 -16.86
C PRO A 190 3.78 -1.81 -15.42
N ASP A 191 4.43 -0.82 -14.81
CA ASP A 191 4.89 -0.87 -13.42
C ASP A 191 3.78 -0.57 -12.39
N HIS A 192 2.57 -0.18 -12.79
CA HIS A 192 1.44 0.02 -11.86
C HIS A 192 0.63 -1.27 -11.58
N VAL A 193 0.93 -2.35 -12.30
CA VAL A 193 0.18 -3.60 -12.26
C VAL A 193 0.53 -4.44 -11.03
N GLY A 194 -0.48 -5.09 -10.45
CA GLY A 194 -0.31 -6.01 -9.32
C GLY A 194 0.21 -7.39 -9.74
N ALA A 195 -0.58 -8.15 -10.48
CA ALA A 195 -0.16 -9.45 -11.00
C ALA A 195 -0.24 -9.43 -12.53
N ARG A 196 0.81 -9.80 -13.26
CA ARG A 196 0.82 -9.73 -14.74
C ARG A 196 -0.33 -10.51 -15.39
N LEU A 197 -0.76 -11.59 -14.75
CA LEU A 197 -1.87 -12.46 -15.17
C LEU A 197 -3.26 -11.83 -14.98
N LEU A 198 -3.36 -10.82 -14.10
CA LEU A 198 -4.51 -9.95 -13.90
C LEU A 198 -4.07 -8.52 -14.26
N PRO A 199 -4.26 -8.05 -15.50
CA PRO A 199 -3.87 -6.71 -15.93
C PRO A 199 -4.75 -5.65 -15.24
N ALA A 200 -4.61 -5.52 -13.94
CA ALA A 200 -5.33 -4.68 -13.02
C ALA A 200 -4.30 -3.92 -12.17
N PHE A 201 -4.64 -2.70 -11.81
CA PHE A 201 -3.84 -1.92 -10.89
C PHE A 201 -3.63 -2.70 -9.60
N HIS A 202 -2.41 -2.62 -9.07
CA HIS A 202 -2.14 -3.12 -7.74
C HIS A 202 -3.05 -2.40 -6.72
N GLY A 203 -3.56 -3.11 -5.70
CA GLY A 203 -4.45 -2.52 -4.69
C GLY A 203 -3.82 -1.29 -4.00
N GLY A 204 -2.54 -1.40 -3.65
CA GLY A 204 -1.70 -0.30 -3.21
C GLY A 204 -1.58 0.91 -4.17
N VAL A 205 -1.58 0.74 -5.49
CA VAL A 205 -1.58 1.86 -6.45
C VAL A 205 -2.93 2.60 -6.42
N VAL A 206 -4.03 1.85 -6.40
CA VAL A 206 -5.37 2.43 -6.23
C VAL A 206 -5.47 3.20 -4.90
N SER A 207 -4.92 2.61 -3.84
CA SER A 207 -4.89 3.23 -2.50
C SER A 207 -4.06 4.51 -2.48
N ALA A 208 -2.93 4.52 -3.18
CA ALA A 208 -2.07 5.68 -3.31
C ALA A 208 -2.77 6.84 -4.04
N LEU A 209 -3.47 6.59 -5.15
CA LEU A 209 -4.24 7.62 -5.84
C LEU A 209 -5.35 8.19 -4.95
N ILE A 210 -6.05 7.33 -4.20
CA ILE A 210 -7.07 7.75 -3.23
C ILE A 210 -6.47 8.66 -2.15
N GLU A 211 -5.31 8.30 -1.61
CA GLU A 211 -4.58 9.11 -0.62
C GLU A 211 -4.21 10.48 -1.21
N HIS A 212 -3.65 10.50 -2.43
CA HIS A 212 -3.23 11.74 -3.09
C HIS A 212 -4.43 12.67 -3.34
N ALA A 213 -5.56 12.12 -3.79
CA ALA A 213 -6.79 12.88 -4.00
C ALA A 213 -7.29 13.49 -2.69
N GLY A 214 -7.35 12.69 -1.61
CA GLY A 214 -7.76 13.15 -0.29
C GLY A 214 -6.83 14.23 0.27
N ARG A 215 -5.52 13.98 0.25
CA ARG A 215 -4.47 14.89 0.79
C ARG A 215 -4.43 16.21 0.03
N ARG A 216 -4.57 16.18 -1.29
CA ARG A 216 -4.66 17.39 -2.13
C ARG A 216 -5.80 18.32 -1.70
N HIS A 217 -6.89 17.75 -1.19
CA HIS A 217 -8.06 18.52 -0.77
C HIS A 217 -7.97 19.01 0.70
N LEU A 218 -6.90 18.68 1.42
CA LEU A 218 -6.69 19.18 2.77
C LEU A 218 -6.24 20.64 2.76
N ALA A 219 -6.79 21.44 3.67
CA ALA A 219 -6.31 22.79 3.91
C ALA A 219 -4.86 22.77 4.47
N PRO A 220 -4.06 23.82 4.23
CA PRO A 220 -2.73 23.92 4.81
C PRO A 220 -2.74 23.71 6.34
N GLY A 221 -1.76 22.95 6.83
CA GLY A 221 -1.64 22.58 8.25
C GLY A 221 -2.44 21.35 8.67
N PHE A 222 -3.32 20.81 7.82
CA PHE A 222 -3.93 19.51 8.06
C PHE A 222 -2.98 18.38 7.67
N ARG A 223 -2.99 17.31 8.47
CA ARG A 223 -2.33 16.04 8.18
C ARG A 223 -3.34 14.90 8.27
N ALA A 224 -3.18 13.90 7.41
CA ALA A 224 -3.96 12.67 7.49
C ALA A 224 -3.67 11.93 8.81
N LEU A 225 -4.73 11.34 9.38
CA LEU A 225 -4.72 10.42 10.51
C LEU A 225 -4.96 8.99 10.05
N ASP A 226 -5.74 8.81 9.00
CA ASP A 226 -5.96 7.50 8.41
C ASP A 226 -6.24 7.59 6.91
N THR A 227 -6.07 6.46 6.24
CA THR A 227 -6.63 6.19 4.92
C THR A 227 -7.28 4.81 4.97
N ASP A 228 -8.60 4.75 4.77
CA ASP A 228 -9.39 3.51 4.70
C ASP A 228 -9.94 3.34 3.29
N VAL A 229 -9.50 2.27 2.62
CA VAL A 229 -9.84 1.96 1.24
C VAL A 229 -10.62 0.66 1.19
N ARG A 230 -11.78 0.67 0.54
CA ARG A 230 -12.58 -0.52 0.24
C ARG A 230 -12.60 -0.75 -1.26
N PHE A 231 -12.17 -1.94 -1.68
CA PHE A 231 -12.14 -2.36 -3.07
C PHE A 231 -13.46 -3.02 -3.41
N LEU A 232 -14.08 -2.55 -4.49
CA LEU A 232 -15.43 -2.95 -4.90
C LEU A 232 -15.39 -3.79 -6.18
N ALA A 233 -14.43 -3.51 -7.06
CA ALA A 233 -14.20 -4.26 -8.29
C ALA A 233 -12.72 -4.14 -8.72
N PRO A 234 -12.21 -5.06 -9.56
CA PRO A 234 -10.88 -4.91 -10.16
C PRO A 234 -10.78 -3.62 -10.97
N ALA A 235 -9.79 -2.79 -10.66
CA ALA A 235 -9.43 -1.62 -11.47
C ALA A 235 -8.51 -2.07 -12.60
N ARG A 236 -8.96 -2.01 -13.85
CA ARG A 236 -8.20 -2.54 -14.99
C ARG A 236 -7.03 -1.64 -15.37
N ALA A 237 -5.87 -2.22 -15.62
CA ALA A 237 -4.67 -1.50 -16.04
C ALA A 237 -4.57 -1.28 -17.56
N ASP A 238 -5.70 -1.28 -18.26
CA ASP A 238 -5.83 -0.85 -19.66
C ASP A 238 -6.76 0.36 -19.81
N LEU A 239 -7.31 0.86 -18.70
CA LEU A 239 -8.13 2.05 -18.63
C LEU A 239 -7.52 3.02 -17.60
N PRO A 240 -7.66 4.34 -17.80
CA PRO A 240 -7.33 5.31 -16.78
C PRO A 240 -8.07 5.02 -15.47
N LEU A 241 -7.46 5.41 -14.36
CA LEU A 241 -8.07 5.39 -13.03
C LEU A 241 -8.21 6.82 -12.54
N HIS A 242 -9.42 7.19 -12.17
CA HIS A 242 -9.77 8.51 -11.66
C HIS A 242 -10.08 8.44 -10.17
N ALA A 243 -9.75 9.48 -9.41
CA ALA A 243 -10.16 9.67 -8.04
C ALA A 243 -10.72 11.08 -7.81
N SER A 244 -11.99 11.14 -7.40
CA SER A 244 -12.70 12.38 -7.10
C SER A 244 -13.01 12.48 -5.61
N VAL A 245 -13.03 13.71 -5.10
CA VAL A 245 -13.22 14.00 -3.67
C VAL A 245 -14.61 14.57 -3.41
N GLN A 246 -15.25 14.08 -2.35
CA GLN A 246 -16.51 14.59 -1.81
C GLN A 246 -16.29 14.95 -0.33
N PRO A 247 -15.99 16.22 -0.02
CA PRO A 247 -15.77 16.64 1.36
C PRO A 247 -17.05 16.48 2.17
N ARG A 248 -16.99 15.71 3.27
CA ARG A 248 -18.17 15.45 4.12
C ARG A 248 -18.25 16.39 5.29
N ARG A 249 -17.10 16.69 5.90
CA ARG A 249 -16.99 17.54 7.09
C ARG A 249 -15.65 18.24 7.06
N SER A 250 -15.67 19.56 7.02
CA SER A 250 -14.48 20.39 7.24
C SER A 250 -14.72 21.28 8.45
N GLY A 251 -14.11 20.94 9.57
CA GLY A 251 -14.13 21.73 10.79
C GLY A 251 -12.79 22.42 11.02
N ARG A 252 -12.73 23.31 12.02
CA ARG A 252 -11.51 24.10 12.31
C ARG A 252 -10.28 23.26 12.67
N ARG A 253 -10.48 22.05 13.22
CA ARG A 253 -9.39 21.16 13.69
C ARG A 253 -9.40 19.76 13.12
N ALA A 254 -10.49 19.35 12.47
CA ALA A 254 -10.66 18.01 11.95
C ALA A 254 -11.45 18.04 10.65
N ALA A 255 -11.06 17.18 9.72
CA ALA A 255 -11.71 17.00 8.43
C ALA A 255 -11.94 15.51 8.17
N THR A 256 -13.03 15.22 7.46
CA THR A 256 -13.32 13.89 6.92
C THR A 256 -13.69 14.05 5.45
N ILE A 257 -12.97 13.30 4.63
CA ILE A 257 -13.05 13.35 3.18
C ILE A 257 -13.43 11.96 2.69
N ASP A 258 -14.50 11.88 1.89
CA ASP A 258 -14.81 10.67 1.13
C ASP A 258 -14.21 10.81 -0.27
N ILE A 259 -13.65 9.73 -0.79
CA ILE A 259 -12.99 9.68 -2.10
C ILE A 259 -13.60 8.53 -2.89
N THR A 260 -13.89 8.77 -4.17
CA THR A 260 -14.44 7.76 -5.07
C THR A 260 -13.43 7.51 -6.18
N ALA A 261 -12.98 6.27 -6.33
CA ALA A 261 -12.10 5.84 -7.42
C ALA A 261 -12.89 5.04 -8.47
N TYR A 262 -12.78 5.44 -9.74
CA TYR A 262 -13.57 4.91 -10.85
C TYR A 262 -12.78 4.93 -12.17
N GLN A 263 -13.28 4.27 -13.20
CA GLN A 263 -12.66 4.25 -14.54
C GLN A 263 -13.59 4.82 -15.60
N ASP A 264 -14.77 4.21 -15.77
CA ASP A 264 -15.77 4.66 -16.75
C ASP A 264 -16.78 5.64 -16.12
N ASP A 265 -17.37 5.25 -14.99
CA ASP A 265 -18.51 5.95 -14.40
C ASP A 265 -18.34 6.08 -12.87
N PRO A 266 -18.35 7.30 -12.31
CA PRO A 266 -18.22 7.52 -10.86
C PRO A 266 -19.38 6.91 -10.05
N ALA A 267 -20.53 6.62 -10.65
CA ALA A 267 -21.62 5.88 -10.00
C ALA A 267 -21.35 4.37 -9.89
N ARG A 268 -20.33 3.86 -10.58
CA ARG A 268 -19.87 2.47 -10.55
C ARG A 268 -18.38 2.40 -10.14
N PRO A 269 -18.05 2.81 -8.91
CA PRO A 269 -16.66 2.89 -8.48
C PRO A 269 -16.00 1.51 -8.39
N VAL A 270 -14.69 1.48 -8.66
CA VAL A 270 -13.84 0.31 -8.44
C VAL A 270 -13.32 0.27 -6.99
N ALA A 271 -13.21 1.43 -6.35
CA ALA A 271 -12.88 1.54 -4.93
C ALA A 271 -13.46 2.82 -4.32
N VAL A 272 -13.65 2.81 -3.01
CA VAL A 272 -14.01 4.00 -2.23
C VAL A 272 -13.04 4.17 -1.08
N GLY A 273 -12.66 5.41 -0.84
CA GLY A 273 -11.74 5.82 0.20
C GLY A 273 -12.39 6.73 1.23
N ARG A 274 -11.86 6.71 2.45
CA ARG A 274 -12.08 7.74 3.44
C ARG A 274 -10.75 8.15 4.05
N LEU A 275 -10.58 9.46 4.22
CA LEU A 275 -9.44 10.06 4.90
C LEU A 275 -9.94 10.93 6.05
N THR A 276 -9.45 10.66 7.24
CA THR A 276 -9.60 11.54 8.40
C THR A 276 -8.33 12.38 8.55
N ALA A 277 -8.46 13.67 8.86
CA ALA A 277 -7.32 14.56 9.06
C ALA A 277 -7.53 15.50 10.24
N ILE A 278 -6.42 15.99 10.81
CA ILE A 278 -6.41 17.02 11.85
C ILE A 278 -5.41 18.13 11.54
N SER A 279 -5.65 19.32 12.08
CA SER A 279 -4.76 20.48 11.93
C SER A 279 -3.65 20.57 12.98
N ASP A 280 -3.62 19.65 13.94
CA ASP A 280 -2.66 19.70 15.03
C ASP A 280 -1.28 19.24 14.54
N ALA A 281 -0.24 19.95 14.98
CA ALA A 281 1.14 19.60 14.68
C ALA A 281 1.48 18.19 15.22
N PRO A 282 2.36 17.43 14.55
CA PRO A 282 2.89 16.19 15.08
C PRO A 282 3.54 16.42 16.46
N ALA A 283 3.28 15.51 17.40
CA ALA A 283 3.87 15.51 18.73
C ALA A 283 4.71 14.23 18.92
N THR A 284 5.50 14.18 20.00
CA THR A 284 6.28 12.98 20.35
C THR A 284 5.35 11.80 20.61
N VAL A 285 5.54 10.71 19.88
CA VAL A 285 4.78 9.47 20.06
C VAL A 285 5.16 8.84 21.40
N THR A 286 4.15 8.62 22.26
CA THR A 286 4.30 7.89 23.52
C THR A 286 3.46 6.63 23.46
N ALA A 287 4.11 5.47 23.50
CA ALA A 287 3.44 4.17 23.49
C ALA A 287 3.34 3.61 24.92
N TYR A 288 2.16 3.15 25.31
CA TYR A 288 1.91 2.50 26.59
C TYR A 288 1.69 1.00 26.37
N ARG A 289 2.42 0.15 27.12
CA ARG A 289 2.11 -1.27 27.19
C ARG A 289 1.23 -1.52 28.41
N LEU A 290 0.04 -2.06 28.18
CA LEU A 290 -0.78 -2.60 29.25
C LEU A 290 -0.13 -3.91 29.72
N ALA A 291 0.10 -4.05 31.02
CA ALA A 291 0.57 -5.31 31.58
C ALA A 291 -0.47 -6.40 31.31
N GLN A 292 -0.02 -7.58 30.89
CA GLN A 292 -0.88 -8.76 30.93
C GLN A 292 -1.10 -9.11 32.40
N ALA A 293 -2.36 -9.19 32.82
CA ALA A 293 -2.76 -9.64 34.15
C ALA A 293 -2.55 -11.15 34.31
#